data_AF-A0A933WN50-F1
#
_entry.id   AF-A0A933WN50-F1
#
_cell.length_a   1.000
_cell.length_b   1.000
_cell.length_c   1.000
_cell.angle_alpha   90.00
_cell.angle_beta   90.00
_cell.angle_gamma   90.00
#
_symmetry.space_group_name_H-M   'P 1'
#
loop_
_entity.id
_entity.type
_entity.pdbx_description
1 polymer ?
#
loop_
_entity_poly.entity_id
_entity_poly.type
_entity_poly.pdbx_seq_one_letter_code
_entity_poly.pdbx_strand_id
1 'polypeptide(L)'
;MKKLLKNEKGFTLIELAIVLVIIGIIIGAVMKGQDLIENARHKKLANTVKQFEVLAWGFLDRKGYFPGDDSPRDGLIEGNVSTALISSGRFLDPPTTNSIILGSFTFYVWLGNSGTRNIIAVTNTDGATAAVLGNEELAYMEAFDTSIDGTANGNGGRVRATTTAMTLNSGSWLVTGTPASATWDTANVRALIYYFDRNP
;
A
#
# COMPACT_ATOMS: atom_id res chain seq x y z
N MET A 1 -41.33 40.05 -51.80
CA MET A 1 -40.32 39.15 -51.18
C MET A 1 -41.00 38.30 -50.12
N LYS A 2 -41.10 36.98 -50.30
CA LYS A 2 -41.67 36.06 -49.30
C LYS A 2 -40.64 35.81 -48.20
N LYS A 3 -40.92 36.29 -46.99
CA LYS A 3 -40.08 36.06 -45.80
C LYS A 3 -40.36 34.62 -45.34
N LEU A 4 -39.40 33.71 -45.54
CA LEU A 4 -39.47 32.36 -45.00
C LEU A 4 -39.33 32.46 -43.48
N LEU A 5 -40.43 32.27 -42.76
CA LEU A 5 -40.41 32.18 -41.30
C LEU A 5 -39.69 30.89 -40.92
N LYS A 6 -38.48 31.02 -40.38
CA LYS A 6 -37.71 29.92 -39.82
C LYS A 6 -38.43 29.44 -38.57
N ASN A 7 -38.90 28.19 -38.57
CA ASN A 7 -39.60 27.58 -37.44
C ASN A 7 -38.57 27.14 -36.40
N GLU A 8 -38.11 28.07 -35.57
CA GLU A 8 -37.23 27.81 -34.43
C GLU A 8 -38.04 27.03 -33.37
N LYS A 9 -38.02 25.69 -33.44
CA LYS A 9 -38.62 24.84 -32.40
C LYS A 9 -37.78 24.96 -31.12
N GLY A 10 -38.34 25.56 -30.08
CA GLY A 10 -37.73 25.58 -28.75
C GLY A 10 -37.70 24.18 -28.12
N PHE A 11 -36.77 23.95 -27.20
CA PHE A 11 -36.70 22.72 -26.40
C PHE A 11 -37.95 22.58 -25.52
N THR A 12 -38.52 21.38 -25.47
CA THR A 12 -39.64 21.08 -24.59
C THR A 12 -39.15 20.84 -23.16
N LEU A 13 -40.00 21.15 -22.17
CA LEU A 13 -39.71 20.86 -20.76
C LEU A 13 -39.46 19.37 -20.51
N ILE A 14 -40.14 18.50 -21.26
CA ILE A 14 -40.00 17.04 -21.12
C ILE A 14 -38.66 16.53 -21.67
N GLU A 15 -38.15 17.11 -22.75
CA GLU A 15 -36.82 16.78 -23.28
C GLU A 15 -35.71 17.12 -22.29
N LEU A 16 -35.79 18.30 -21.63
CA LEU A 16 -34.83 18.66 -20.59
C LEU A 16 -34.99 17.83 -19.32
N ALA A 17 -36.22 17.45 -18.95
CA ALA A 17 -36.46 16.63 -17.76
C ALA A 17 -35.81 15.25 -17.87
N ILE A 18 -35.91 14.58 -19.02
CA ILE A 18 -35.29 13.26 -19.22
C ILE A 18 -33.76 13.36 -19.19
N VAL A 19 -33.20 14.42 -19.78
CA VAL A 19 -31.75 14.65 -19.77
C VAL A 19 -31.22 14.79 -18.34
N LEU A 20 -31.89 15.56 -17.48
CA LEU A 20 -31.49 15.72 -16.08
C LEU A 20 -31.58 14.40 -15.30
N VAL A 21 -32.59 13.57 -15.56
CA VAL A 21 -32.72 12.24 -14.95
C VAL A 21 -31.55 11.34 -15.35
N ILE A 22 -31.20 11.30 -16.65
CA ILE A 22 -30.09 10.48 -17.15
C ILE A 22 -28.77 10.93 -16.52
N ILE A 23 -28.50 12.25 -16.48
CA ILE A 23 -27.29 12.79 -15.84
C ILE A 23 -27.26 12.43 -14.35
N GLY A 24 -28.39 12.54 -13.64
CA GLY A 24 -28.49 12.17 -12.23
C GLY A 24 -28.15 10.69 -11.97
N ILE A 25 -28.65 9.79 -12.82
CA ILE A 25 -28.36 8.35 -12.71
C ILE A 25 -26.88 8.07 -13.00
N ILE A 26 -26.31 8.70 -14.03
CA ILE A 26 -24.90 8.50 -14.41
C ILE A 26 -23.98 8.98 -13.29
N ILE A 27 -24.22 10.17 -12.73
CA ILE A 27 -23.39 10.70 -11.62
C ILE A 27 -23.46 9.75 -10.41
N GLY A 28 -24.66 9.30 -10.03
CA GLY A 28 -24.82 8.35 -8.93
C GLY A 28 -24.09 7.02 -9.16
N ALA A 29 -24.14 6.49 -10.39
CA ALA A 29 -23.43 5.26 -10.74
C ALA A 29 -21.89 5.43 -10.73
N VAL A 30 -21.38 6.56 -11.25
CA VAL A 30 -19.94 6.84 -11.29
C VAL A 30 -19.37 6.99 -9.88
N MET A 31 -20.06 7.71 -8.98
CA MET A 31 -19.61 7.86 -7.60
C MET A 31 -19.44 6.51 -6.92
N LYS A 32 -20.43 5.61 -7.05
CA LYS A 32 -20.33 4.27 -6.45
C LYS A 32 -19.22 3.43 -7.11
N GLY A 33 -19.00 3.61 -8.40
CA GLY A 33 -17.92 2.95 -9.14
C GLY A 33 -16.54 3.36 -8.64
N GLN A 34 -16.34 4.64 -8.29
CA GLN A 34 -15.08 5.14 -7.74
C GLN A 34 -14.78 4.53 -6.36
N ASP A 35 -15.76 4.53 -5.44
CA ASP A 35 -15.60 3.91 -4.12
C ASP A 35 -15.25 2.42 -4.22
N LEU A 36 -15.85 1.70 -5.18
CA LEU A 36 -15.57 0.28 -5.39
C LEU A 36 -14.11 0.05 -5.84
N ILE A 37 -13.63 0.90 -6.75
CA ILE A 37 -12.25 0.86 -7.23
C ILE A 37 -11.28 1.17 -6.09
N GLU A 38 -11.57 2.17 -5.26
CA GLU A 38 -10.74 2.53 -4.11
C GLU A 38 -10.65 1.39 -3.09
N ASN A 39 -11.79 0.77 -2.74
CA ASN A 39 -11.83 -0.41 -1.89
C ASN A 39 -11.02 -1.59 -2.48
N ALA A 40 -11.06 -1.77 -3.79
CA ALA A 40 -10.24 -2.79 -4.46
C ALA A 40 -8.74 -2.48 -4.36
N ARG A 41 -8.35 -1.21 -4.42
CA ARG A 41 -6.95 -0.78 -4.21
C ARG A 41 -6.49 -1.02 -2.78
N HIS A 42 -7.32 -0.72 -1.77
CA HIS A 42 -7.02 -1.00 -0.35
C HIS A 42 -6.78 -2.51 -0.15
N LYS A 43 -7.66 -3.35 -0.71
CA LYS A 43 -7.50 -4.81 -0.66
C LYS A 43 -6.25 -5.29 -1.40
N LYS A 44 -5.91 -4.68 -2.54
CA LYS A 44 -4.70 -5.02 -3.29
C LYS A 44 -3.44 -4.74 -2.45
N LEU A 45 -3.36 -3.58 -1.82
CA LEU A 45 -2.25 -3.25 -0.89
C LEU A 45 -2.14 -4.31 0.20
N ALA A 46 -3.25 -4.58 0.90
CA ALA A 46 -3.26 -5.53 2.01
C ALA A 46 -2.86 -6.95 1.59
N ASN A 47 -3.37 -7.41 0.45
CA ASN A 47 -3.04 -8.73 -0.07
C ASN A 47 -1.57 -8.84 -0.47
N THR A 48 -1.00 -7.82 -1.11
CA THR A 48 0.42 -7.87 -1.51
C THR A 48 1.34 -7.83 -0.29
N VAL A 49 1.07 -7.00 0.72
CA VAL A 49 1.87 -7.00 1.96
C VAL A 49 1.79 -8.35 2.68
N LYS A 50 0.59 -8.93 2.79
CA LYS A 50 0.39 -10.28 3.35
C LYS A 50 1.07 -11.37 2.51
N GLN A 51 1.16 -11.21 1.19
CA GLN A 51 1.88 -12.13 0.33
C GLN A 51 3.38 -12.14 0.69
N PHE A 52 4.00 -10.98 0.94
CA PHE A 52 5.38 -10.91 1.41
C PHE A 52 5.58 -11.56 2.77
N GLU A 53 4.63 -11.42 3.70
CA GLU A 53 4.64 -12.14 4.98
C GLU A 53 4.60 -13.67 4.75
N VAL A 54 3.68 -14.16 3.93
CA VAL A 54 3.58 -15.60 3.60
C VAL A 54 4.86 -16.11 2.96
N LEU A 55 5.48 -15.33 2.08
CA LEU A 55 6.76 -15.68 1.47
C LEU A 55 7.91 -15.71 2.49
N ALA A 56 7.93 -14.79 3.46
CA ALA A 56 8.92 -14.79 4.52
C ALA A 56 8.81 -16.04 5.40
N TRP A 57 7.60 -16.39 5.84
CA TRP A 57 7.34 -17.61 6.60
C TRP A 57 7.59 -18.88 5.77
N GLY A 58 7.20 -18.88 4.50
CA GLY A 58 7.46 -19.99 3.59
C GLY A 58 8.95 -20.19 3.32
N PHE A 59 9.74 -19.12 3.30
CA PHE A 59 11.19 -19.21 3.22
C PHE A 59 11.77 -19.80 4.51
N LEU A 60 11.30 -19.33 5.67
CA LEU A 60 11.70 -19.86 6.98
C LEU A 60 11.43 -21.36 7.09
N ASP A 61 10.25 -21.82 6.70
CA ASP A 61 9.87 -23.24 6.73
C ASP A 61 10.80 -24.10 5.86
N ARG A 62 11.21 -23.58 4.70
CA ARG A 62 12.07 -24.31 3.74
C ARG A 62 13.55 -24.27 4.08
N LYS A 63 14.04 -23.20 4.69
CA LYS A 63 15.47 -22.92 4.86
C LYS A 63 15.93 -22.94 6.31
N GLY A 64 15.01 -22.82 7.26
CA GLY A 64 15.27 -22.78 8.71
C GLY A 64 15.74 -21.42 9.24
N TYR A 65 15.75 -20.37 8.40
CA TYR A 65 16.07 -18.98 8.78
C TYR A 65 15.25 -18.01 7.92
N PHE A 66 15.10 -16.75 8.35
CA PHE A 66 14.33 -15.74 7.61
C PHE A 66 15.02 -15.29 6.31
N PRO A 67 14.29 -14.80 5.30
CA PRO A 67 14.92 -14.31 4.08
C PRO A 67 15.83 -13.11 4.40
N GLY A 68 17.11 -13.19 4.04
CA GLY A 68 18.10 -12.17 4.42
C GLY A 68 18.75 -12.38 5.79
N ASP A 69 18.45 -13.46 6.51
CA ASP A 69 19.14 -13.85 7.75
C ASP A 69 20.18 -14.95 7.46
N ASP A 70 21.05 -14.76 6.46
CA ASP A 70 21.99 -15.80 6.02
C ASP A 70 23.23 -15.94 6.93
N SER A 71 23.68 -14.83 7.51
CA SER A 71 24.73 -14.73 8.52
C SER A 71 24.55 -13.42 9.29
N PRO A 72 24.24 -13.41 10.61
CA PRO A 72 24.60 -14.42 11.61
C PRO A 72 23.57 -15.52 11.93
N ARG A 73 22.37 -15.53 11.33
CA ARG A 73 21.28 -16.47 11.70
C ARG A 73 20.74 -16.25 13.11
N ASP A 74 20.64 -15.00 13.52
CA ASP A 74 20.11 -14.60 14.82
C ASP A 74 18.58 -14.44 14.82
N GLY A 75 17.95 -14.70 13.67
CA GLY A 75 16.51 -14.56 13.48
C GLY A 75 16.09 -13.16 13.05
N LEU A 76 17.02 -12.26 12.71
CA LEU A 76 16.72 -10.92 12.20
C LEU A 76 17.01 -10.83 10.69
N ILE A 77 16.17 -10.09 9.98
CA ILE A 77 16.33 -9.84 8.56
C ILE A 77 17.30 -8.65 8.38
N GLU A 78 18.52 -8.94 7.91
CA GLU A 78 19.61 -7.95 7.80
C GLU A 78 20.31 -7.94 6.43
N GLY A 79 20.10 -8.96 5.62
CA GLY A 79 20.81 -9.22 4.37
C GLY A 79 19.93 -9.06 3.13
N ASN A 80 20.28 -9.80 2.07
CA ASN A 80 19.65 -9.65 0.76
C ASN A 80 18.34 -10.47 0.66
N VAL A 81 17.22 -9.80 0.92
CA VAL A 81 15.87 -10.36 0.86
C VAL A 81 15.45 -10.67 -0.58
N SER A 82 15.78 -9.80 -1.54
CA SER A 82 15.39 -9.98 -2.94
C SER A 82 15.93 -11.30 -3.51
N THR A 83 17.21 -11.59 -3.31
CA THR A 83 17.86 -12.84 -3.74
C THR A 83 17.32 -14.04 -2.97
N ALA A 84 17.00 -13.87 -1.68
CA ALA A 84 16.39 -14.91 -0.87
C ALA A 84 15.02 -15.32 -1.44
N LEU A 85 14.14 -14.35 -1.72
CA LEU A 85 12.78 -14.61 -2.19
C LEU A 85 12.71 -14.98 -3.67
N ILE A 86 13.49 -14.33 -4.54
CA ILE A 86 13.45 -14.56 -6.00
C ILE A 86 14.10 -15.90 -6.36
N SER A 87 15.31 -16.14 -5.86
CA SER A 87 16.17 -17.20 -6.36
C SER A 87 16.30 -18.35 -5.38
N SER A 88 16.52 -18.04 -4.09
CA SER A 88 16.90 -19.06 -3.11
C SER A 88 15.70 -19.82 -2.54
N GLY A 89 14.55 -19.17 -2.46
CA GLY A 89 13.30 -19.69 -1.89
C GLY A 89 12.60 -20.73 -2.77
N ARG A 90 12.91 -20.76 -4.08
CA ARG A 90 12.31 -21.68 -5.07
C ARG A 90 10.79 -21.72 -4.99
N PHE A 91 10.15 -20.56 -4.88
CA PHE A 91 8.69 -20.45 -4.94
C PHE A 91 8.19 -20.74 -6.36
N LEU A 92 6.94 -21.18 -6.49
CA LEU A 92 6.33 -21.43 -7.80
C LEU A 92 6.10 -20.12 -8.57
N ASP A 93 5.79 -19.06 -7.83
CA ASP A 93 5.59 -17.71 -8.35
C ASP A 93 6.30 -16.72 -7.41
N PRO A 94 7.63 -16.59 -7.51
CA PRO A 94 8.37 -15.63 -6.69
C PRO A 94 8.06 -14.19 -7.13
N PRO A 95 8.03 -13.22 -6.21
CA PRO A 95 7.86 -11.82 -6.56
C PRO A 95 9.03 -11.37 -7.44
N THR A 96 8.76 -10.65 -8.52
CA THR A 96 9.81 -10.09 -9.41
C THR A 96 10.17 -8.65 -9.06
N THR A 97 9.25 -7.94 -8.41
CA THR A 97 9.43 -6.58 -7.88
C THR A 97 8.85 -6.49 -6.48
N ASN A 98 9.30 -5.49 -5.72
CA ASN A 98 8.73 -5.12 -4.43
C ASN A 98 7.72 -3.97 -4.52
N SER A 99 7.36 -3.53 -5.72
CA SER A 99 6.48 -2.39 -5.95
C SER A 99 5.00 -2.79 -6.04
N ILE A 100 4.13 -1.89 -5.58
CA ILE A 100 2.68 -2.00 -5.59
C ILE A 100 2.12 -0.74 -6.24
N ILE A 101 1.54 -0.87 -7.43
CA ILE A 101 0.94 0.25 -8.16
C ILE A 101 -0.56 0.31 -7.87
N LEU A 102 -1.02 1.45 -7.33
CA LEU A 102 -2.40 1.74 -6.94
C LEU A 102 -2.86 3.07 -7.56
N GLY A 103 -3.34 3.02 -8.81
CA GLY A 103 -3.69 4.24 -9.54
C GLY A 103 -2.43 5.04 -9.89
N SER A 104 -2.36 6.29 -9.42
CA SER A 104 -1.20 7.16 -9.57
C SER A 104 -0.10 6.92 -8.52
N PHE A 105 -0.41 6.19 -7.45
CA PHE A 105 0.53 5.93 -6.36
C PHE A 105 1.31 4.65 -6.61
N THR A 106 2.60 4.68 -6.26
CA THR A 106 3.46 3.49 -6.24
C THR A 106 4.04 3.35 -4.84
N PHE A 107 3.73 2.23 -4.20
CA PHE A 107 4.31 1.85 -2.92
C PHE A 107 5.37 0.78 -3.12
N TYR A 108 6.24 0.63 -2.14
CA TYR A 108 7.29 -0.39 -2.11
C TYR A 108 7.24 -1.12 -0.79
N VAL A 109 7.33 -2.45 -0.86
CA VAL A 109 7.40 -3.33 0.30
C VAL A 109 8.86 -3.65 0.59
N TRP A 110 9.21 -3.62 1.86
CA TRP A 110 10.56 -3.88 2.35
C TRP A 110 10.47 -4.86 3.49
N LEU A 111 11.40 -5.80 3.56
CA LEU A 111 11.57 -6.63 4.76
C LEU A 111 12.83 -6.18 5.49
N GLY A 112 12.86 -6.35 6.80
CA GLY A 112 13.98 -5.90 7.58
C GLY A 112 13.73 -6.08 9.06
N ASN A 113 14.45 -5.32 9.86
CA ASN A 113 14.32 -5.36 11.31
C ASN A 113 14.29 -3.96 11.94
N SER A 114 13.68 -3.87 13.11
CA SER A 114 13.60 -2.66 13.94
C SER A 114 14.73 -2.58 14.99
N GLY A 115 15.75 -3.43 14.88
CA GLY A 115 16.83 -3.66 15.86
C GLY A 115 16.58 -4.83 16.84
N THR A 116 15.33 -5.26 17.01
CA THR A 116 14.98 -6.37 17.94
C THR A 116 13.93 -7.33 17.39
N ARG A 117 13.23 -6.94 16.32
CA ARG A 117 12.09 -7.65 15.74
C ARG A 117 12.12 -7.51 14.23
N ASN A 118 11.51 -8.46 13.53
CA ASN A 118 11.35 -8.36 12.09
C ASN A 118 10.14 -7.51 11.73
N ILE A 119 10.28 -6.76 10.65
CA ILE A 119 9.27 -5.84 10.16
C ILE A 119 9.12 -5.97 8.67
N ILE A 120 7.91 -5.70 8.21
CA ILE A 120 7.63 -5.33 6.82
C ILE A 120 7.36 -3.84 6.82
N ALA A 121 8.12 -3.07 6.05
CA ALA A 121 7.84 -1.64 5.86
C ALA A 121 7.19 -1.40 4.51
N VAL A 122 6.27 -0.44 4.46
CA VAL A 122 5.69 0.07 3.22
C VAL A 122 6.00 1.55 3.09
N THR A 123 6.63 1.94 1.98
CA THR A 123 7.04 3.32 1.70
C THR A 123 6.53 3.74 0.32
N ASN A 124 6.53 5.05 0.02
CA ASN A 124 6.21 5.60 -1.31
C ASN A 124 7.45 5.83 -2.20
N THR A 125 8.63 5.35 -1.79
CA THR A 125 9.90 5.72 -2.43
C THR A 125 10.84 4.52 -2.54
N ASP A 126 11.47 4.35 -3.70
CA ASP A 126 12.54 3.38 -4.01
C ASP A 126 13.95 4.01 -3.92
N GLY A 127 14.08 5.00 -3.04
CA GLY A 127 15.33 5.73 -2.78
C GLY A 127 15.95 5.27 -1.47
N ALA A 128 17.22 5.65 -1.22
CA ALA A 128 17.96 5.21 -0.02
C ALA A 128 17.31 5.59 1.33
N THR A 129 16.33 6.51 1.30
CA THR A 129 15.58 6.96 2.46
C THR A 129 14.11 7.08 2.07
N ALA A 130 13.18 6.60 2.91
CA ALA A 130 11.74 6.77 2.68
C ALA A 130 11.41 8.27 2.48
N ALA A 131 10.39 8.65 1.71
CA ALA A 131 9.90 10.04 1.68
C ALA A 131 8.74 10.23 2.66
N VAL A 132 8.31 11.47 2.87
CA VAL A 132 7.07 11.75 3.61
C VAL A 132 5.89 11.31 2.75
N LEU A 133 4.91 10.64 3.37
CA LEU A 133 3.66 10.22 2.73
C LEU A 133 2.71 11.42 2.63
N GLY A 134 2.05 11.56 1.48
CA GLY A 134 0.95 12.50 1.29
C GLY A 134 -0.33 12.05 1.98
N ASN A 135 -1.29 12.96 2.13
CA ASN A 135 -2.56 12.69 2.84
C ASN A 135 -3.34 11.50 2.24
N GLU A 136 -3.40 11.40 0.91
CA GLU A 136 -4.07 10.27 0.24
C GLU A 136 -3.30 8.95 0.46
N GLU A 137 -1.96 9.00 0.50
CA GLU A 137 -1.13 7.82 0.78
C GLU A 137 -1.31 7.33 2.21
N LEU A 138 -1.49 8.25 3.17
CA LEU A 138 -1.77 7.93 4.57
C LEU A 138 -3.09 7.19 4.74
N ALA A 139 -4.12 7.53 3.96
CA ALA A 139 -5.40 6.83 3.99
C ALA A 139 -5.26 5.33 3.62
N TYR A 140 -4.38 5.00 2.67
CA TYR A 140 -4.08 3.59 2.35
C TYR A 140 -3.41 2.85 3.53
N MET A 141 -2.52 3.54 4.25
CA MET A 141 -1.81 2.97 5.40
C MET A 141 -2.73 2.76 6.60
N GLU A 142 -3.60 3.73 6.87
CA GLU A 142 -4.63 3.64 7.92
C GLU A 142 -5.66 2.55 7.60
N ALA A 143 -6.06 2.39 6.34
CA ALA A 143 -6.95 1.31 5.92
C ALA A 143 -6.28 -0.06 6.08
N PHE A 144 -4.97 -0.17 5.83
CA PHE A 144 -4.23 -1.40 6.09
C PHE A 144 -4.18 -1.71 7.59
N ASP A 145 -3.83 -0.74 8.42
CA ASP A 145 -3.81 -0.85 9.89
C ASP A 145 -5.13 -1.40 10.44
N THR A 146 -6.23 -0.72 10.09
CA THR A 146 -7.59 -1.12 10.44
C THR A 146 -7.93 -2.54 9.96
N SER A 147 -7.37 -2.98 8.82
CA SER A 147 -7.60 -4.33 8.30
C SER A 147 -6.86 -5.44 9.05
N ILE A 148 -5.81 -5.09 9.81
CA ILE A 148 -4.98 -6.04 10.56
C ILE A 148 -5.47 -6.20 12.00
N ASP A 149 -5.69 -5.10 12.72
CA ASP A 149 -6.06 -5.15 14.15
C ASP A 149 -7.39 -4.48 14.51
N GLY A 150 -8.12 -3.98 13.52
CA GLY A 150 -9.46 -3.43 13.70
C GLY A 150 -9.49 -2.02 14.28
N THR A 151 -8.33 -1.40 14.52
CA THR A 151 -8.24 -0.02 15.03
C THR A 151 -7.43 0.83 14.05
N ALA A 152 -7.83 2.09 13.86
CA ALA A 152 -7.13 3.03 13.01
C ALA A 152 -6.13 3.85 13.84
N ASN A 153 -5.05 3.22 14.34
CA ASN A 153 -4.08 3.88 15.21
C ASN A 153 -2.61 3.52 14.90
N GLY A 154 -1.90 4.45 14.26
CA GLY A 154 -0.47 4.26 13.94
C GLY A 154 0.48 4.15 15.15
N ASN A 155 0.01 4.43 16.37
CA ASN A 155 0.84 4.43 17.57
C ASN A 155 0.75 3.13 18.39
N GLY A 156 -0.14 2.21 18.02
CA GLY A 156 -0.43 0.98 18.74
C GLY A 156 -0.22 -0.26 17.88
N GLY A 157 -0.71 -1.41 18.36
CA GLY A 157 -0.93 -2.56 17.48
C GLY A 157 0.32 -3.19 16.84
N ARG A 158 0.05 -4.04 15.85
CA ARG A 158 1.07 -4.69 15.01
C ARG A 158 1.48 -3.82 13.83
N VAL A 159 0.64 -2.87 13.45
CA VAL A 159 0.91 -1.94 12.37
C VAL A 159 1.11 -0.57 12.98
N ARG A 160 2.22 0.08 12.65
CA ARG A 160 2.59 1.39 13.20
C ARG A 160 2.98 2.35 12.11
N ALA A 161 2.66 3.62 12.32
CA ALA A 161 3.21 4.71 11.54
C ALA A 161 4.60 5.06 12.09
N THR A 162 5.53 5.44 11.20
CA THR A 162 6.81 6.00 11.62
C THR A 162 7.11 7.33 10.96
N THR A 163 7.59 8.28 11.76
CA THR A 163 8.16 9.55 11.28
C THR A 163 9.68 9.47 11.14
N THR A 164 10.31 8.40 11.65
CA THR A 164 11.75 8.18 11.51
C THR A 164 12.12 7.94 10.06
N ALA A 165 13.22 8.55 9.62
CA ALA A 165 13.79 8.28 8.32
C ALA A 165 14.51 6.93 8.29
N MET A 166 13.82 5.90 7.77
CA MET A 166 14.39 4.57 7.59
C MET A 166 15.29 4.51 6.36
N THR A 167 16.34 3.71 6.45
CA THR A 167 17.26 3.44 5.35
C THR A 167 16.72 2.28 4.51
N LEU A 168 16.67 2.47 3.20
CA LEU A 168 16.15 1.50 2.25
C LEU A 168 17.25 1.07 1.27
N ASN A 169 17.27 -0.20 0.91
CA ASN A 169 18.20 -0.74 -0.09
C ASN A 169 17.41 -1.47 -1.19
N SER A 170 17.21 -0.80 -2.33
CA SER A 170 16.45 -1.30 -3.47
C SER A 170 17.02 -2.58 -4.08
N GLY A 171 18.35 -2.76 -4.07
CA GLY A 171 18.98 -3.99 -4.57
C GLY A 171 18.71 -5.21 -3.69
N SER A 172 18.50 -5.00 -2.39
CA SER A 172 18.33 -6.07 -1.40
C SER A 172 16.89 -6.21 -0.89
N TRP A 173 15.99 -5.29 -1.23
CA TRP A 173 14.65 -5.15 -0.64
C TRP A 173 14.67 -5.10 0.88
N LEU A 174 15.73 -4.46 1.42
CA LEU A 174 16.00 -4.38 2.84
C LEU A 174 15.65 -3.00 3.37
N VAL A 175 15.00 -2.97 4.54
CA VAL A 175 14.82 -1.76 5.34
C VAL A 175 15.53 -1.91 6.68
N THR A 176 16.20 -0.85 7.12
CA THR A 176 16.82 -0.79 8.46
C THR A 176 16.53 0.53 9.16
N GLY A 177 16.51 0.48 10.49
CA GLY A 177 16.30 1.63 11.36
C GLY A 177 15.32 1.35 12.48
N THR A 178 15.39 2.13 13.54
CA THR A 178 14.46 2.01 14.67
C THR A 178 13.25 2.93 14.42
N PRO A 179 12.06 2.36 14.14
CA PRO A 179 10.87 3.15 13.88
C PRO A 179 10.39 3.84 15.17
N ALA A 180 10.09 5.14 15.07
CA ALA A 180 9.42 5.87 16.14
C ALA A 180 7.92 5.87 15.87
N SER A 181 7.11 5.42 16.82
CA SER A 181 5.65 5.39 16.67
C SER A 181 5.06 6.79 16.50
N ALA A 182 4.18 6.97 15.52
CA ALA A 182 3.43 8.19 15.26
C ALA A 182 1.94 7.87 15.04
N THR A 183 1.07 8.87 14.90
CA THR A 183 -0.30 8.66 14.43
C THR A 183 -0.39 8.87 12.92
N TRP A 184 -1.38 8.28 12.25
CA TRP A 184 -1.55 8.40 10.79
C TRP A 184 -1.84 9.82 10.32
N ASP A 185 -2.30 10.70 11.22
CA ASP A 185 -2.58 12.11 10.98
C ASP A 185 -1.38 13.04 11.25
N THR A 186 -0.24 12.51 11.71
CA THR A 186 0.94 13.31 12.04
C THR A 186 1.64 13.79 10.77
N ALA A 187 2.02 15.08 10.74
CA ALA A 187 2.89 15.60 9.70
C ALA A 187 4.24 14.84 9.70
N ASN A 188 4.71 14.44 8.51
CA ASN A 188 5.97 13.73 8.29
C ASN A 188 5.96 12.21 8.58
N VAL A 189 4.82 11.53 8.59
CA VAL A 189 4.83 10.06 8.51
C VAL A 189 5.46 9.62 7.19
N ARG A 190 6.39 8.65 7.25
CA ARG A 190 7.26 8.27 6.13
C ARG A 190 7.09 6.82 5.70
N ALA A 191 6.61 5.97 6.62
CA ALA A 191 6.38 4.56 6.33
C ALA A 191 5.33 3.96 7.26
N LEU A 192 4.71 2.90 6.76
CA LEU A 192 3.98 1.94 7.57
C LEU A 192 4.92 0.81 7.98
N ILE A 193 4.85 0.39 9.24
CA ILE A 193 5.67 -0.67 9.83
C ILE A 193 4.75 -1.76 10.34
N TYR A 194 4.88 -2.94 9.75
CA TYR A 194 4.13 -4.11 10.13
C TYR A 194 5.03 -5.13 10.82
N TYR A 195 4.78 -5.36 12.11
CA TYR A 195 5.43 -6.38 12.91
C TYR A 195 4.72 -7.72 12.71
N PHE A 196 5.27 -8.55 11.83
CA PHE A 196 4.65 -9.82 11.45
C PHE A 196 5.11 -11.00 12.33
N ASP A 197 6.32 -10.93 12.91
CA ASP A 197 6.87 -12.03 13.71
C ASP A 197 6.49 -11.97 15.19
N ARG A 198 6.58 -10.79 15.82
CA ARG A 198 6.33 -10.56 17.25
C ARG A 198 5.74 -9.18 17.46
N ASN A 199 4.79 -9.07 18.39
CA ASN A 199 4.21 -7.78 18.74
C ASN A 199 5.28 -6.79 19.25
N PRO A 200 5.17 -5.50 18.88
CA PRO A 200 6.10 -4.44 19.27
C PRO A 200 6.07 -4.07 20.75
#